data_AF-X1GBX3-F1
#
_entry.id   AF-X1GBX3-F1
#
_cell.length_a   1.000
_cell.length_b   1.000
_cell.length_c   1.000
_cell.angle_alpha   90.00
_cell.angle_beta   90.00
_cell.angle_gamma   90.00
#
_symmetry.space_group_name_H-M   'P 1'
#
loop_
_entity.id
_entity.type
_entity.pdbx_description
1 polymer ?
#
loop_
_entity_poly.entity_id
_entity_poly.type
_entity_poly.pdbx_seq_one_letter_code
_entity_poly.pdbx_strand_id
1 'polypeptide(L)'
;DEYTVEFTLKIPYMPFIYSLTNPAAMVVSPEAVKAFGENFYQHPAGTGPFRLLGWKKDGEVVLERYDDYWGEKAYLHSLIFRPILQEHRRIQGLIEGEIQSAQLEDVAGTKSAVEFSDRLTLIQVFHLDVVYLALNMRKGPLNRVKVREAVHRAIDKEKLQEMFYPEKAIVARGLIPPTLWGYNPNVPEYEFDPGRAKELLEEAKVERLTLSLLIPDSPVSYLPDLEGIAQEIKDDLAGVGIDVQVIEMDWRSYLEGCEKGEHHMALSGWRANFPDPDNFLYPLLDRE
;
A
#
# COMPACT_ATOMS: atom_id res chain seq x y z
N ASP A 1 32.16 -18.71 11.25
CA ASP A 1 32.87 -18.54 12.54
C ASP A 1 32.14 -17.45 13.33
N GLU A 2 32.76 -16.83 14.33
CA GLU A 2 32.10 -15.83 15.20
C GLU A 2 31.49 -14.64 14.44
N TYR A 3 32.09 -14.23 13.31
CA TYR A 3 31.64 -13.08 12.51
C TYR A 3 31.16 -13.45 11.10
N THR A 4 30.99 -14.75 10.82
CA THR A 4 30.59 -15.25 9.50
C THR A 4 29.33 -16.09 9.61
N VAL A 5 28.28 -15.65 8.93
CA VAL A 5 27.01 -16.37 8.76
C VAL A 5 26.89 -16.84 7.31
N GLU A 6 26.52 -18.11 7.12
CA GLU A 6 26.26 -18.69 5.81
C GLU A 6 24.77 -19.01 5.66
N PHE A 7 24.17 -18.55 4.56
CA PHE A 7 22.80 -18.90 4.18
C PHE A 7 22.83 -19.91 3.02
N THR A 8 22.35 -21.13 3.26
CA THR A 8 22.14 -22.13 2.21
C THR A 8 20.68 -22.08 1.76
N LEU A 9 20.44 -21.67 0.51
CA LEU A 9 19.11 -21.60 -0.07
C LEU A 9 18.74 -22.92 -0.76
N LYS A 10 17.47 -23.31 -0.68
CA LYS A 10 16.96 -24.52 -1.36
C LYS A 10 16.94 -24.37 -2.88
N ILE A 11 16.69 -23.15 -3.35
CA ILE A 11 16.69 -22.76 -4.76
C ILE A 11 17.43 -21.43 -4.91
N PRO A 12 18.02 -21.15 -6.08
CA PRO A 12 18.55 -19.82 -6.37
C PRO A 12 17.45 -18.76 -6.26
N TYR A 13 17.65 -17.74 -5.43
CA TYR A 13 16.71 -16.64 -5.25
C TYR A 13 17.48 -15.31 -5.33
N MET A 14 17.38 -14.65 -6.49
CA MET A 14 18.19 -13.47 -6.82
C MET A 14 17.92 -12.27 -5.88
N PRO A 15 16.66 -11.98 -5.49
CA PRO A 15 16.35 -10.90 -4.54
C PRO A 15 16.68 -11.21 -3.07
N PHE A 16 17.37 -12.31 -2.76
CA PHE A 16 17.67 -12.71 -1.38
C PHE A 16 18.34 -11.58 -0.58
N ILE A 17 19.34 -10.91 -1.17
CA ILE A 17 20.06 -9.81 -0.51
C ILE A 17 19.11 -8.63 -0.19
N TYR A 18 18.17 -8.31 -1.08
CA TYR A 18 17.16 -7.28 -0.82
C TYR A 18 16.15 -7.71 0.24
N SER A 19 15.83 -9.01 0.31
CA SER A 19 14.94 -9.53 1.35
C SER A 19 15.53 -9.36 2.75
N LEU A 20 16.86 -9.41 2.87
CA LEU A 20 17.58 -9.14 4.14
C LEU A 20 17.52 -7.67 4.58
N THR A 21 17.08 -6.74 3.72
CA THR A 21 16.89 -5.33 4.12
C THR A 21 15.49 -5.04 4.65
N ASN A 22 14.59 -6.03 4.65
CA ASN A 22 13.23 -5.88 5.17
C ASN A 22 13.22 -5.78 6.70
N PRO A 23 12.33 -4.98 7.34
CA PRO A 23 12.17 -4.98 8.80
C PRO A 23 12.00 -6.36 9.45
N ALA A 24 11.39 -7.32 8.75
CA ALA A 24 11.24 -8.69 9.23
C ALA A 24 12.59 -9.46 9.36
N ALA A 25 13.63 -9.00 8.67
CA ALA A 25 14.99 -9.56 8.71
C ALA A 25 15.92 -8.82 9.70
N MET A 26 15.40 -7.88 10.49
CA MET A 26 16.20 -7.18 11.51
C MET A 26 16.82 -8.16 12.51
N VAL A 27 18.10 -7.91 12.85
CA VAL A 27 18.82 -8.70 13.86
C VAL A 27 18.26 -8.40 15.24
N VAL A 28 17.87 -9.45 15.97
CA VAL A 28 17.32 -9.38 17.33
C VAL A 28 18.32 -9.96 18.34
N SER A 29 18.34 -9.42 19.58
CA SER A 29 19.19 -9.96 20.64
C SER A 29 18.74 -11.37 21.07
N PRO A 30 19.61 -12.39 20.96
CA PRO A 30 19.33 -13.73 21.46
C PRO A 30 19.05 -13.76 22.96
N GLU A 31 19.71 -12.92 23.75
CA GLU A 31 19.51 -12.79 25.18
C GLU A 31 18.11 -12.25 25.51
N ALA A 32 17.63 -11.25 24.76
CA ALA A 32 16.27 -10.72 24.93
C ALA A 32 15.23 -11.79 24.58
N VAL A 33 15.42 -12.51 23.47
CA VAL A 33 14.53 -13.63 23.10
C VAL A 33 14.52 -14.71 24.18
N LYS A 34 15.69 -15.06 24.73
CA LYS A 34 15.80 -16.05 25.82
C LYS A 34 15.14 -15.57 27.12
N ALA A 35 15.25 -14.28 27.44
CA ALA A 35 14.72 -13.72 28.69
C ALA A 35 13.19 -13.53 28.64
N PHE A 36 12.64 -13.13 27.50
CA PHE A 36 11.24 -12.69 27.37
C PHE A 36 10.37 -13.61 26.51
N GLY A 37 10.95 -14.61 25.84
CA GLY A 37 10.22 -15.54 24.98
C GLY A 37 9.47 -14.81 23.87
N GLU A 38 8.22 -15.21 23.61
CA GLU A 38 7.34 -14.58 22.61
C GLU A 38 7.07 -13.10 22.88
N ASN A 39 7.25 -12.61 24.11
CA ASN A 39 7.02 -11.21 24.47
C ASN A 39 8.24 -10.30 24.27
N PHE A 40 9.33 -10.79 23.67
CA PHE A 40 10.55 -9.98 23.48
C PHE A 40 10.29 -8.70 22.66
N TYR A 41 9.26 -8.67 21.81
CA TYR A 41 8.86 -7.47 21.06
C TYR A 41 8.41 -6.31 21.95
N GLN A 42 7.98 -6.59 23.19
CA GLN A 42 7.65 -5.57 24.20
C GLN A 42 8.91 -5.01 24.90
N HIS A 43 10.05 -5.66 24.70
CA HIS A 43 11.36 -5.31 25.25
C HIS A 43 12.40 -5.21 24.12
N PRO A 44 12.21 -4.31 23.15
CA PRO A 44 13.05 -4.27 21.96
C PRO A 44 14.52 -4.00 22.33
N ALA A 45 15.39 -4.93 21.94
CA ALA A 45 16.82 -4.86 22.12
C ALA A 45 17.50 -5.10 20.76
N GLY A 46 17.88 -3.99 20.12
CA GLY A 46 18.54 -3.98 18.82
C GLY A 46 19.87 -3.25 18.87
N THR A 47 20.49 -3.08 17.69
CA THR A 47 21.80 -2.45 17.52
C THR A 47 21.72 -1.04 16.92
N GLY A 48 20.53 -0.45 16.87
CA GLY A 48 20.26 0.84 16.23
C GLY A 48 20.76 2.07 17.00
N PRO A 49 20.67 3.28 16.39
CA PRO A 49 21.18 4.52 16.98
C PRO A 49 20.33 5.07 18.14
N PHE A 50 19.15 4.48 18.39
CA PHE A 50 18.26 4.84 19.48
C PHE A 50 17.82 3.58 20.24
N ARG A 51 17.58 3.72 21.54
CA ARG A 51 17.01 2.69 22.40
C ARG A 51 15.69 3.16 23.00
N LEU A 52 14.79 2.21 23.26
CA LEU A 52 13.50 2.50 23.89
C LEU A 52 13.72 2.96 25.34
N LEU A 53 13.30 4.19 25.64
CA LEU A 53 13.28 4.72 27.00
C LEU A 53 11.95 4.41 27.70
N GLY A 54 10.83 4.45 26.97
CA GLY A 54 9.54 4.07 27.51
C GLY A 54 8.39 4.11 26.50
N TRP A 55 7.35 3.35 26.82
CA TRP A 55 6.08 3.33 26.11
C TRP A 55 4.97 3.68 27.11
N LYS A 56 4.34 4.83 26.93
CA LYS A 56 3.26 5.31 27.79
C LYS A 56 1.92 4.66 27.42
N LYS A 57 0.98 4.65 28.36
CA LYS A 57 -0.36 4.05 28.18
C LYS A 57 -1.21 4.72 27.11
N ASP A 58 -0.94 5.99 26.81
CA ASP A 58 -1.58 6.77 25.75
C ASP A 58 -0.97 6.50 24.37
N GLY A 59 0.02 5.60 24.29
CA GLY A 59 0.69 5.22 23.05
C GLY A 59 1.92 6.06 22.71
N GLU A 60 2.30 7.05 23.52
CA GLU A 60 3.54 7.80 23.29
C GLU A 60 4.77 6.91 23.48
N VAL A 61 5.64 6.87 22.47
CA VAL A 61 6.90 6.12 22.49
C VAL A 61 8.05 7.11 22.58
N VAL A 62 8.87 6.95 23.61
CA VAL A 62 10.06 7.78 23.84
C VAL A 62 11.30 6.94 23.58
N LEU A 63 12.13 7.40 22.65
CA LEU A 63 13.45 6.84 22.39
C LEU A 63 14.52 7.84 22.82
N GLU A 64 15.64 7.30 23.27
CA GLU A 64 16.85 8.07 23.56
C GLU A 64 18.01 7.58 22.71
N ARG A 65 18.92 8.48 22.36
CA ARG A 65 20.09 8.13 21.56
C ARG A 65 20.95 7.11 22.29
N TYR A 66 21.40 6.10 21.56
CA TYR A 66 22.39 5.14 22.04
C TYR A 66 23.79 5.67 21.73
N ASP A 67 24.47 6.17 22.75
CA ASP A 67 25.75 6.87 22.59
C ASP A 67 26.92 5.97 22.17
N ASP A 68 26.79 4.65 22.36
CA ASP A 68 27.76 3.62 21.94
C ASP A 68 27.36 2.96 20.60
N TYR A 69 26.49 3.60 19.81
CA TYR A 69 26.11 3.10 18.49
C TYR A 69 27.36 2.93 17.60
N TRP A 70 27.42 1.81 16.91
CA TRP A 70 28.59 1.40 16.12
C TRP A 70 28.84 2.27 14.88
N GLY A 71 27.82 2.99 14.40
CA GLY A 71 27.88 3.86 13.23
C GLY A 71 27.98 5.35 13.58
N GLU A 72 27.47 6.20 12.70
CA GLU A 72 27.40 7.63 12.96
C GLU A 72 26.38 7.92 14.06
N LYS A 73 26.82 8.65 15.08
CA LYS A 73 26.00 9.02 16.23
C LYS A 73 24.88 9.96 15.79
N ALA A 74 23.64 9.63 16.19
CA ALA A 74 22.50 10.48 15.86
C ALA A 74 22.68 11.91 16.42
N TYR A 75 22.32 12.91 15.61
CA TYR A 75 22.35 14.31 16.02
C TYR A 75 21.38 14.58 17.19
N LEU A 76 20.18 14.00 17.12
CA LEU A 76 19.13 14.17 18.12
C LEU A 76 19.41 13.32 19.37
N HIS A 77 19.16 13.89 20.54
CA HIS A 77 19.28 13.18 21.81
C HIS A 77 18.07 12.29 22.14
N SER A 78 16.88 12.68 21.68
CA SER A 78 15.64 11.96 21.95
C SER A 78 14.68 12.09 20.77
N LEU A 79 13.86 11.05 20.58
CA LEU A 79 12.73 11.03 19.66
C LEU A 79 11.47 10.70 20.45
N ILE A 80 10.40 11.46 20.23
CA ILE A 80 9.10 11.23 20.86
C ILE A 80 8.08 11.04 19.75
N PHE A 81 7.55 9.82 19.65
CA PHE A 81 6.45 9.50 18.74
C PHE A 81 5.14 9.62 19.50
N ARG A 82 4.30 10.57 19.08
CA ARG A 82 2.98 10.82 19.68
C ARG A 82 1.87 10.40 18.72
N PRO A 83 0.93 9.53 19.12
CA PRO A 83 -0.24 9.23 18.30
C PRO A 83 -1.18 10.44 18.28
N ILE A 84 -1.32 11.07 17.12
CA ILE A 84 -2.29 12.12 16.85
C ILE A 84 -3.12 11.65 15.66
N LEU A 85 -4.31 11.13 15.92
CA LEU A 85 -5.12 10.45 14.90
C LEU A 85 -5.65 11.41 13.85
N GLN A 86 -6.12 12.59 14.26
CA GLN A 86 -6.71 13.55 13.35
C GLN A 86 -5.63 14.35 12.60
N GLU A 87 -5.65 14.31 11.28
CA GLU A 87 -4.65 14.99 10.44
C GLU A 87 -4.61 16.51 10.66
N HIS A 88 -5.76 17.17 10.73
CA HIS A 88 -5.83 18.61 11.00
C HIS A 88 -5.16 19.01 12.33
N ARG A 89 -5.19 18.12 13.35
CA ARG A 89 -4.46 18.33 14.61
C ARG A 89 -2.96 18.16 14.45
N ARG A 90 -2.50 17.25 13.58
CA ARG A 90 -1.07 17.15 13.23
C ARG A 90 -0.58 18.43 12.56
N ILE A 91 -1.33 18.95 11.59
CA ILE A 91 -1.02 20.21 10.89
C ILE A 91 -0.97 21.38 11.88
N GLN A 92 -1.98 21.53 12.73
CA GLN A 92 -2.00 22.58 13.75
C GLN A 92 -0.79 22.47 14.71
N GLY A 93 -0.48 21.26 15.18
CA GLY A 93 0.68 21.02 16.04
C GLY A 93 2.01 21.36 15.37
N LEU A 94 2.14 21.17 14.06
CA LEU A 94 3.31 21.62 13.29
C LEU A 94 3.40 23.15 13.23
N ILE A 95 2.29 23.83 12.96
CA ILE A 95 2.22 25.31 12.88
C ILE A 95 2.59 25.95 14.22
N GLU A 96 2.03 25.41 15.31
CA GLU A 96 2.26 25.86 16.69
C GLU A 96 3.64 25.44 17.22
N GLY A 97 4.31 24.49 16.56
CA GLY A 97 5.63 23.97 16.95
C GLY A 97 5.59 22.93 18.07
N GLU A 98 4.40 22.40 18.39
CA GLU A 98 4.20 21.30 19.35
C GLU A 98 4.84 19.99 18.87
N ILE A 99 4.85 19.76 17.55
CA ILE A 99 5.54 18.66 16.87
C ILE A 99 6.41 19.20 15.74
N GLN A 100 7.45 18.46 15.36
CA GLN A 100 8.42 18.90 14.34
C GLN A 100 8.30 18.12 13.02
N SER A 101 7.58 17.01 13.02
CA SER A 101 7.32 16.18 11.84
C SER A 101 6.00 15.44 12.02
N ALA A 102 5.27 15.25 10.93
CA ALA A 102 4.08 14.43 10.88
C ALA A 102 3.97 13.75 9.51
N GLN A 103 3.46 12.52 9.51
CA GLN A 103 2.98 11.88 8.29
C GLN A 103 1.58 12.42 7.99
N LEU A 104 1.35 12.76 6.73
CA LEU A 104 0.10 13.33 6.23
C LEU A 104 -0.34 12.51 5.00
N GLU A 105 -1.64 12.20 4.93
CA GLU A 105 -2.23 11.31 3.94
C GLU A 105 -3.12 12.10 2.95
N ASP A 106 -3.81 13.15 3.40
CA ASP A 106 -4.58 14.04 2.51
C ASP A 106 -3.64 15.05 1.86
N VAL A 107 -3.21 14.73 0.64
CA VAL A 107 -2.31 15.57 -0.14
C VAL A 107 -2.94 16.94 -0.47
N ALA A 108 -4.25 17.01 -0.69
CA ALA A 108 -4.93 18.24 -1.12
C ALA A 108 -5.11 19.23 0.04
N GLY A 109 -5.62 18.75 1.19
CA GLY A 109 -5.74 19.56 2.40
C GLY A 109 -4.38 19.97 2.98
N THR A 110 -3.41 19.07 2.92
CA THR A 110 -2.02 19.32 3.36
C THR A 110 -1.32 20.37 2.52
N LYS A 111 -1.42 20.30 1.19
CA LYS A 111 -0.78 21.26 0.28
C LYS A 111 -1.24 22.68 0.59
N SER A 112 -2.55 22.88 0.76
CA SER A 112 -3.12 24.16 1.14
C SER A 112 -2.53 24.67 2.47
N ALA A 113 -2.51 23.84 3.53
CA ALA A 113 -2.01 24.27 4.83
C ALA A 113 -0.49 24.59 4.85
N VAL A 114 0.31 23.86 4.08
CA VAL A 114 1.76 24.10 3.97
C VAL A 114 2.07 25.32 3.10
N GLU A 115 1.34 25.53 2.01
CA GLU A 115 1.51 26.71 1.14
C GLU A 115 1.28 28.04 1.89
N PHE A 116 0.48 28.03 2.96
CA PHE A 116 0.23 29.21 3.81
C PHE A 116 1.19 29.34 5.01
N SER A 117 2.25 28.53 5.11
CA SER A 117 3.18 28.60 6.25
C SER A 117 4.64 28.63 5.81
N ASP A 118 5.32 29.75 6.10
CA ASP A 118 6.77 29.90 5.89
C ASP A 118 7.63 29.02 6.81
N ARG A 119 7.02 28.31 7.77
CA ARG A 119 7.70 27.47 8.76
C ARG A 119 7.68 25.98 8.40
N LEU A 120 6.87 25.60 7.43
CA LEU A 120 6.67 24.20 7.08
C LEU A 120 7.33 23.87 5.75
N THR A 121 7.82 22.65 5.63
CA THR A 121 8.33 22.12 4.37
C THR A 121 7.60 20.82 4.08
N LEU A 122 6.90 20.78 2.93
CA LEU A 122 6.29 19.56 2.46
C LEU A 122 7.35 18.70 1.78
N ILE A 123 7.69 17.57 2.39
CA ILE A 123 8.56 16.56 1.79
C ILE A 123 7.68 15.54 1.09
N GLN A 124 7.67 15.59 -0.24
CA GLN A 124 7.02 14.55 -1.06
C GLN A 124 8.03 13.47 -1.38
N VAL A 125 7.73 12.24 -1.00
CA VAL A 125 8.51 11.06 -1.37
C VAL A 125 7.73 10.24 -2.38
N PHE A 126 8.42 9.75 -3.41
CA PHE A 126 7.84 8.79 -4.33
C PHE A 126 7.85 7.42 -3.68
N HIS A 127 6.68 6.78 -3.66
CA HIS A 127 6.56 5.40 -3.25
C HIS A 127 6.58 4.49 -4.49
N LEU A 128 7.03 3.26 -4.29
CA LEU A 128 6.88 2.18 -5.26
C LEU A 128 5.55 1.49 -4.98
N ASP A 129 4.44 2.12 -5.37
CA ASP A 129 3.11 1.55 -5.21
C ASP A 129 2.31 1.49 -6.51
N VAL A 130 1.31 0.61 -6.51
CA VAL A 130 0.33 0.44 -7.58
C VAL A 130 -1.03 0.16 -6.96
N VAL A 131 -2.06 0.77 -7.52
CA VAL A 131 -3.46 0.50 -7.20
C VAL A 131 -4.08 -0.29 -8.33
N TYR A 132 -4.88 -1.29 -8.01
CA TYR A 132 -5.52 -2.13 -9.01
C TYR A 132 -6.86 -2.68 -8.51
N LEU A 133 -7.73 -2.99 -9.48
CA LEU A 133 -8.93 -3.77 -9.26
C LEU A 133 -8.61 -5.24 -9.52
N ALA A 134 -8.52 -6.04 -8.46
CA ALA A 134 -8.30 -7.48 -8.57
C ALA A 134 -9.59 -8.16 -9.06
N LEU A 135 -9.50 -8.98 -10.11
CA LEU A 135 -10.63 -9.73 -10.66
C LEU A 135 -10.46 -11.22 -10.34
N ASN A 136 -11.43 -11.80 -9.64
CA ASN A 136 -11.38 -13.21 -9.27
C ASN A 136 -11.65 -14.11 -10.48
N MET A 137 -10.56 -14.56 -11.12
CA MET A 137 -10.61 -15.43 -12.30
C MET A 137 -11.16 -16.84 -12.02
N ARG A 138 -11.39 -17.22 -10.75
CA ARG A 138 -11.99 -18.51 -10.38
C ARG A 138 -13.52 -18.43 -10.30
N LYS A 139 -14.10 -17.23 -10.20
CA LYS A 139 -15.56 -17.02 -10.18
C LYS A 139 -16.08 -16.61 -11.55
N GLY A 140 -17.10 -17.33 -12.02
CA GLY A 140 -17.84 -16.93 -13.20
C GLY A 140 -18.61 -15.63 -12.94
N PRO A 141 -18.75 -14.73 -13.94
CA PRO A 141 -18.23 -14.83 -15.30
C PRO A 141 -16.82 -14.25 -15.51
N LEU A 142 -16.13 -13.79 -14.45
CA LEU A 142 -14.78 -13.21 -14.53
C LEU A 142 -13.69 -14.22 -14.92
N ASN A 143 -13.99 -15.53 -14.89
CA ASN A 143 -13.17 -16.55 -15.52
C ASN A 143 -13.03 -16.38 -17.05
N ARG A 144 -13.94 -15.65 -17.72
CA ARG A 144 -13.90 -15.37 -19.16
C ARG A 144 -13.08 -14.12 -19.47
N VAL A 145 -12.10 -14.23 -20.37
CA VAL A 145 -11.22 -13.11 -20.78
C VAL A 145 -12.03 -11.91 -21.28
N LYS A 146 -13.03 -12.12 -22.15
CA LYS A 146 -13.86 -11.04 -22.70
C LYS A 146 -14.59 -10.23 -21.64
N VAL A 147 -15.02 -10.87 -20.55
CA VAL A 147 -15.73 -10.19 -19.45
C VAL A 147 -14.74 -9.33 -18.65
N ARG A 148 -13.52 -9.82 -18.42
CA ARG A 148 -12.47 -9.02 -17.77
C ARG A 148 -12.01 -7.84 -18.63
N GLU A 149 -11.92 -8.03 -19.95
CA GLU A 149 -11.63 -6.94 -20.87
C GLU A 149 -12.76 -5.90 -20.88
N ALA A 150 -14.02 -6.35 -20.87
CA ALA A 150 -15.16 -5.44 -20.76
C ALA A 150 -15.12 -4.60 -19.46
N VAL A 151 -14.82 -5.23 -18.32
CA VAL A 151 -14.63 -4.50 -17.05
C VAL A 151 -13.49 -3.48 -17.16
N HIS A 152 -12.34 -3.84 -17.74
CA HIS A 152 -11.22 -2.92 -17.89
C HIS A 152 -11.58 -1.71 -18.77
N ARG A 153 -12.24 -1.93 -19.91
CA ARG A 153 -12.62 -0.88 -20.85
C ARG A 153 -13.75 0.01 -20.35
N ALA A 154 -14.57 -0.49 -19.42
CA ALA A 154 -15.68 0.26 -18.86
C ALA A 154 -15.26 1.27 -17.80
N ILE A 155 -14.05 1.17 -17.23
CA ILE A 155 -13.58 2.02 -16.12
C ILE A 155 -12.69 3.14 -16.65
N ASP A 156 -13.06 4.39 -16.34
CA ASP A 156 -12.28 5.58 -16.71
C ASP A 156 -11.15 5.82 -15.70
N LYS A 157 -9.98 5.24 -15.98
CA LYS A 157 -8.80 5.36 -15.12
C LYS A 157 -8.24 6.78 -15.05
N GLU A 158 -8.40 7.59 -16.11
CA GLU A 158 -7.95 8.99 -16.12
C GLU A 158 -8.84 9.83 -15.20
N LYS A 159 -10.17 9.66 -15.30
CA LYS A 159 -11.12 10.31 -14.38
C LYS A 159 -10.84 9.94 -12.91
N LEU A 160 -10.57 8.66 -12.62
CA LEU A 160 -10.19 8.24 -11.28
C LEU A 160 -8.90 8.91 -10.79
N GLN A 161 -7.88 9.03 -11.66
CA GLN A 161 -6.63 9.71 -11.34
C GLN A 161 -6.87 11.19 -11.02
N GLU A 162 -7.62 11.90 -11.86
CA GLU A 162 -7.91 13.32 -11.70
C GLU A 162 -8.72 13.63 -10.42
N MET A 163 -9.67 12.76 -10.06
CA MET A 163 -10.55 12.99 -8.92
C MET A 163 -9.93 12.65 -7.57
N PHE A 164 -9.15 11.55 -7.48
CA PHE A 164 -8.77 10.97 -6.19
C PHE A 164 -7.27 10.94 -5.92
N TYR A 165 -6.42 11.23 -6.91
CA TYR A 165 -4.97 11.10 -6.77
C TYR A 165 -4.25 12.44 -7.03
N PRO A 166 -3.06 12.65 -6.45
CA PRO A 166 -2.30 13.85 -6.71
C PRO A 166 -1.88 13.96 -8.19
N GLU A 167 -1.65 15.19 -8.68
CA GLU A 167 -1.25 15.48 -10.07
C GLU A 167 -0.02 14.69 -10.57
N LYS A 168 0.83 14.20 -9.65
CA LYS A 168 2.02 13.41 -9.99
C LYS A 168 1.77 11.90 -10.07
N ALA A 169 0.60 11.43 -9.63
CA ALA A 169 0.16 10.06 -9.88
C ALA A 169 -0.09 9.88 -11.38
N ILE A 170 0.09 8.66 -11.85
CA ILE A 170 -0.02 8.32 -13.27
C ILE A 170 -0.94 7.12 -13.42
N VAL A 171 -1.68 7.07 -14.54
CA VAL A 171 -2.46 5.88 -14.89
C VAL A 171 -1.53 4.70 -15.11
N ALA A 172 -1.72 3.63 -14.34
CA ALA A 172 -0.89 2.45 -14.39
C ALA A 172 -1.08 1.68 -15.71
N ARG A 173 0.04 1.33 -16.35
CA ARG A 173 0.10 0.44 -17.54
C ARG A 173 0.31 -1.04 -17.20
N GLY A 174 0.58 -1.33 -15.93
CA GLY A 174 0.90 -2.65 -15.40
C GLY A 174 1.24 -2.57 -13.91
N LEU A 175 1.62 -3.70 -13.32
CA LEU A 175 1.92 -3.75 -11.88
C LEU A 175 3.28 -3.13 -11.50
N ILE A 176 4.23 -3.08 -12.45
CA ILE A 176 5.56 -2.52 -12.19
C ILE A 176 5.51 -1.00 -12.43
N PRO A 177 5.83 -0.15 -11.43
CA PRO A 177 5.87 1.30 -11.61
C PRO A 177 7.01 1.73 -12.57
N PRO A 178 6.88 2.87 -13.28
CA PRO A 178 7.91 3.34 -14.23
C PRO A 178 9.28 3.67 -13.62
N THR A 179 9.32 3.90 -12.31
CA THR A 179 10.54 4.18 -11.55
C THR A 179 11.35 2.92 -11.24
N LEU A 180 10.80 1.72 -11.51
CA LEU A 180 11.44 0.45 -11.24
C LEU A 180 12.02 -0.17 -12.52
N TRP A 181 13.19 -0.79 -12.39
CA TRP A 181 13.77 -1.56 -13.49
C TRP A 181 12.81 -2.69 -13.91
N GLY A 182 12.84 -3.11 -15.17
CA GLY A 182 11.87 -4.09 -15.69
C GLY A 182 10.50 -3.51 -16.07
N TYR A 183 10.23 -2.23 -15.81
CA TYR A 183 9.08 -1.54 -16.40
C TYR A 183 9.13 -1.60 -17.93
N ASN A 184 8.01 -1.96 -18.54
CA ASN A 184 7.86 -1.97 -19.99
C ASN A 184 6.80 -0.93 -20.40
N PRO A 185 7.18 0.20 -21.01
CA PRO A 185 6.23 1.22 -21.45
C PRO A 185 5.36 0.79 -22.64
N ASN A 186 5.75 -0.32 -23.31
CA ASN A 186 5.09 -0.84 -24.51
C ASN A 186 4.07 -1.96 -24.21
N VAL A 187 3.68 -2.15 -22.95
CA VAL A 187 2.59 -3.08 -22.62
C VAL A 187 1.32 -2.59 -23.32
N PRO A 188 0.60 -3.45 -24.08
CA PRO A 188 -0.64 -3.06 -24.73
C PRO A 188 -1.66 -2.59 -23.70
N GLU A 189 -2.24 -1.43 -23.92
CA GLU A 189 -3.30 -0.88 -23.09
C GLU A 189 -4.68 -1.17 -23.67
N TYR A 190 -5.66 -1.36 -22.79
CA TYR A 190 -7.06 -1.32 -23.17
C TYR A 190 -7.58 0.07 -22.83
N GLU A 191 -7.85 0.85 -23.85
CA GLU A 191 -8.42 2.20 -23.72
C GLU A 191 -9.82 2.14 -23.10
N PHE A 192 -10.17 3.20 -22.38
CA PHE A 192 -11.53 3.43 -21.89
C PHE A 192 -12.49 3.52 -23.09
N ASP A 193 -13.34 2.51 -23.22
CA ASP A 193 -14.31 2.37 -24.30
C ASP A 193 -15.53 1.57 -23.80
N PRO A 194 -16.50 2.27 -23.16
CA PRO A 194 -17.75 1.64 -22.71
C PRO A 194 -18.57 1.03 -23.86
N GLY A 195 -18.39 1.50 -25.10
CA GLY A 195 -19.04 0.94 -26.29
C GLY A 195 -18.51 -0.46 -26.57
N ARG A 196 -17.18 -0.60 -26.68
CA ARG A 196 -16.52 -1.90 -26.86
C ARG A 196 -16.75 -2.84 -25.67
N ALA A 197 -16.84 -2.30 -24.44
CA ALA A 197 -17.17 -3.10 -23.27
C ALA A 197 -18.55 -3.78 -23.40
N LYS A 198 -19.58 -3.06 -23.89
CA LYS A 198 -20.91 -3.64 -24.15
C LYS A 198 -20.86 -4.74 -25.20
N GLU A 199 -20.17 -4.50 -26.32
CA GLU A 199 -19.99 -5.51 -27.38
C GLU A 199 -19.30 -6.77 -26.86
N LEU A 200 -18.26 -6.63 -26.03
CA LEU A 200 -17.55 -7.75 -25.42
C LEU A 200 -18.45 -8.59 -24.49
N LEU A 201 -19.35 -7.95 -23.75
CA LEU A 201 -20.33 -8.63 -22.89
C LEU A 201 -21.38 -9.40 -23.72
N GLU A 202 -21.87 -8.80 -24.81
CA GLU A 202 -22.77 -9.46 -25.77
C GLU A 202 -22.09 -10.66 -26.45
N GLU A 203 -20.86 -10.49 -26.94
CA GLU A 203 -20.04 -11.56 -27.51
C GLU A 203 -19.78 -12.69 -26.51
N ALA A 204 -19.63 -12.35 -25.22
CA ALA A 204 -19.48 -13.30 -24.14
C ALA A 204 -20.80 -13.96 -23.71
N LYS A 205 -21.94 -13.53 -24.29
CA LYS A 205 -23.30 -13.95 -23.96
C LYS A 205 -23.60 -13.79 -22.47
N VAL A 206 -23.20 -12.64 -21.92
CA VAL A 206 -23.46 -12.26 -20.52
C VAL A 206 -24.42 -11.08 -20.55
N GLU A 207 -25.63 -11.30 -20.05
CA GLU A 207 -26.64 -10.25 -19.90
C GLU A 207 -26.86 -9.98 -18.41
N ARG A 208 -26.95 -8.70 -18.01
CA ARG A 208 -27.29 -8.23 -16.66
C ARG A 208 -26.53 -8.97 -15.56
N LEU A 209 -25.29 -8.53 -15.35
CA LEU A 209 -24.36 -9.12 -14.41
C LEU A 209 -24.37 -8.34 -13.09
N THR A 210 -24.48 -9.02 -11.95
CA THR A 210 -24.19 -8.42 -10.64
C THR A 210 -22.87 -8.96 -10.12
N LEU A 211 -21.93 -8.08 -9.78
CA LEU A 211 -20.63 -8.41 -9.18
C LEU A 211 -20.53 -7.80 -7.77
N SER A 212 -19.80 -8.49 -6.89
CA SER A 212 -19.42 -7.92 -5.60
C SER A 212 -18.05 -7.26 -5.68
N LEU A 213 -17.92 -6.07 -5.10
CA LEU A 213 -16.67 -5.34 -4.94
C LEU A 213 -16.34 -5.26 -3.45
N LEU A 214 -15.30 -5.97 -3.00
CA LEU A 214 -14.79 -5.79 -1.63
C LEU A 214 -13.90 -4.57 -1.55
N ILE A 215 -14.09 -3.78 -0.49
CA ILE A 215 -13.23 -2.66 -0.10
C ILE A 215 -12.95 -2.72 1.42
N PRO A 216 -11.79 -2.27 1.88
CA PRO A 216 -11.56 -2.04 3.32
C PRO A 216 -12.34 -0.81 3.81
N ASP A 217 -12.58 -0.72 5.12
CA ASP A 217 -13.27 0.40 5.80
C ASP A 217 -12.35 1.57 6.20
N SER A 218 -11.05 1.39 5.98
CA SER A 218 -10.02 2.33 6.41
C SER A 218 -9.08 2.62 5.25
N PRO A 219 -8.84 3.91 4.93
CA PRO A 219 -7.94 4.28 3.85
C PRO A 219 -6.52 3.79 4.15
N VAL A 220 -5.79 3.52 3.07
CA VAL A 220 -4.34 3.29 3.11
C VAL A 220 -3.69 4.28 2.16
N SER A 221 -2.40 4.54 2.33
CA SER A 221 -1.72 5.64 1.62
C SER A 221 -1.80 5.64 0.08
N TYR A 222 -2.13 4.52 -0.55
CA TYR A 222 -2.35 4.43 -2.00
C TYR A 222 -3.84 4.30 -2.38
N LEU A 223 -4.77 4.26 -1.41
CA LEU A 223 -6.22 4.25 -1.59
C LEU A 223 -6.84 5.28 -0.63
N PRO A 224 -6.74 6.59 -0.95
CA PRO A 224 -7.10 7.66 -0.03
C PRO A 224 -8.61 7.86 0.16
N ASP A 225 -9.41 7.60 -0.88
CA ASP A 225 -10.88 7.73 -0.85
C ASP A 225 -11.54 6.45 -1.41
N LEU A 226 -11.64 5.43 -0.57
CA LEU A 226 -12.14 4.11 -0.97
C LEU A 226 -13.60 4.13 -1.42
N GLU A 227 -14.45 4.86 -0.70
CA GLU A 227 -15.87 4.98 -1.03
C GLU A 227 -16.07 5.71 -2.35
N GLY A 228 -15.38 6.85 -2.55
CA GLY A 228 -15.45 7.63 -3.78
C GLY A 228 -14.96 6.82 -4.99
N ILE A 229 -13.79 6.16 -4.87
CA ILE A 229 -13.25 5.32 -5.94
C ILE A 229 -14.20 4.15 -6.25
N ALA A 230 -14.73 3.47 -5.23
CA ALA A 230 -15.64 2.35 -5.43
C ALA A 230 -16.97 2.77 -6.08
N GLN A 231 -17.48 3.95 -5.73
CA GLN A 231 -18.69 4.51 -6.31
C GLN A 231 -18.50 4.88 -7.78
N GLU A 232 -17.38 5.50 -8.15
CA GLU A 232 -17.05 5.80 -9.55
C GLU A 232 -16.89 4.51 -10.39
N ILE A 233 -16.19 3.50 -9.87
CA ILE A 233 -16.09 2.18 -10.52
C ILE A 233 -17.49 1.55 -10.72
N LYS A 234 -18.37 1.68 -9.72
CA LYS A 234 -19.74 1.17 -9.79
C LYS A 234 -20.55 1.89 -10.87
N ASP A 235 -20.45 3.21 -10.96
CA ASP A 235 -21.21 4.01 -11.94
C ASP A 235 -20.74 3.73 -13.38
N ASP A 236 -19.43 3.65 -13.58
CA ASP A 236 -18.79 3.25 -14.85
C ASP A 236 -19.28 1.87 -15.32
N LEU A 237 -19.26 0.88 -14.42
CA LEU A 237 -19.71 -0.48 -14.71
C LEU A 237 -21.23 -0.57 -14.92
N ALA A 238 -22.02 0.22 -14.20
CA ALA A 238 -23.46 0.32 -14.41
C ALA A 238 -23.78 0.85 -15.82
N GLY A 239 -22.97 1.79 -16.33
CA GLY A 239 -23.07 2.33 -17.69
C GLY A 239 -22.98 1.27 -18.80
N VAL A 240 -22.37 0.12 -18.53
CA VAL A 240 -22.24 -1.03 -19.45
C VAL A 240 -23.13 -2.22 -19.07
N GLY A 241 -24.01 -2.07 -18.08
CA GLY A 241 -24.97 -3.10 -17.67
C GLY A 241 -24.43 -4.11 -16.65
N ILE A 242 -23.35 -3.76 -15.93
CA ILE A 242 -22.81 -4.51 -14.79
C ILE A 242 -23.23 -3.78 -13.51
N ASP A 243 -24.08 -4.41 -12.72
CA ASP A 243 -24.44 -3.95 -11.37
C ASP A 243 -23.35 -4.34 -10.37
N VAL A 244 -22.96 -3.42 -9.49
CA VAL A 244 -21.89 -3.65 -8.51
C VAL A 244 -22.43 -3.46 -7.09
N GLN A 245 -22.31 -4.52 -6.29
CA GLN A 245 -22.56 -4.49 -4.85
C GLN A 245 -21.24 -4.26 -4.12
N VAL A 246 -21.06 -3.03 -3.61
CA VAL A 246 -19.92 -2.68 -2.77
C VAL A 246 -20.14 -3.28 -1.39
N ILE A 247 -19.13 -4.02 -0.89
CA ILE A 247 -19.13 -4.64 0.43
C ILE A 247 -17.89 -4.11 1.15
N GLU A 248 -18.12 -3.27 2.13
CA GLU A 248 -17.11 -2.72 3.00
C GLU A 248 -16.86 -3.65 4.19
N MET A 249 -15.58 -3.82 4.56
CA MET A 249 -15.16 -4.74 5.62
C MET A 249 -14.00 -4.13 6.42
N ASP A 250 -13.87 -4.47 7.69
CA ASP A 250 -12.66 -4.15 8.45
C ASP A 250 -11.43 -4.76 7.78
N TRP A 251 -10.27 -4.11 7.90
CA TRP A 251 -9.04 -4.50 7.18
C TRP A 251 -8.70 -5.98 7.29
N ARG A 252 -8.87 -6.58 8.47
CA ARG A 252 -8.56 -8.00 8.68
C ARG A 252 -9.56 -8.88 7.93
N SER A 253 -10.85 -8.62 8.10
CA SER A 253 -11.90 -9.37 7.39
C SER A 253 -11.83 -9.19 5.88
N TYR A 254 -11.46 -7.99 5.39
CA TYR A 254 -11.20 -7.73 3.98
C TYR A 254 -10.08 -8.63 3.43
N LEU A 255 -8.93 -8.71 4.11
CA LEU A 255 -7.82 -9.58 3.70
C LEU A 255 -8.23 -11.06 3.71
N GLU A 256 -8.91 -11.51 4.77
CA GLU A 256 -9.40 -12.90 4.86
C GLU A 256 -10.40 -13.23 3.74
N GLY A 257 -11.31 -12.31 3.41
CA GLY A 257 -12.26 -12.46 2.30
C GLY A 257 -11.59 -12.44 0.93
N CYS A 258 -10.51 -11.67 0.78
CA CYS A 258 -9.66 -11.68 -0.41
C CYS A 258 -8.95 -13.04 -0.56
N GLU A 259 -8.31 -13.52 0.49
CA GLU A 259 -7.57 -14.80 0.51
C GLU A 259 -8.50 -16.00 0.23
N LYS A 260 -9.70 -16.01 0.83
CA LYS A 260 -10.72 -17.03 0.60
C LYS A 260 -11.39 -16.93 -0.78
N GLY A 261 -11.13 -15.86 -1.54
CA GLY A 261 -11.74 -15.63 -2.85
C GLY A 261 -13.25 -15.37 -2.79
N GLU A 262 -13.73 -14.75 -1.71
CA GLU A 262 -15.16 -14.45 -1.51
C GLU A 262 -15.65 -13.33 -2.45
N HIS A 263 -14.74 -12.48 -2.92
CA HIS A 263 -15.00 -11.40 -3.86
C HIS A 263 -15.19 -11.86 -5.31
N HIS A 264 -15.97 -11.10 -6.09
CA HIS A 264 -15.80 -11.08 -7.54
C HIS A 264 -14.67 -10.11 -7.91
N MET A 265 -14.71 -8.91 -7.33
CA MET A 265 -13.70 -7.86 -7.50
C MET A 265 -13.25 -7.36 -6.13
N ALA A 266 -11.98 -6.99 -5.99
CA ALA A 266 -11.47 -6.32 -4.80
C ALA A 266 -10.66 -5.10 -5.21
N LEU A 267 -10.98 -3.93 -4.64
CA LEU A 267 -10.13 -2.76 -4.80
C LEU A 267 -8.94 -2.93 -3.87
N SER A 268 -7.73 -2.94 -4.44
CA SER A 268 -6.51 -3.26 -3.70
C SER A 268 -5.33 -2.46 -4.22
N GLY A 269 -4.20 -2.61 -3.55
CA GLY A 269 -2.96 -2.04 -3.99
C GLY A 269 -1.79 -2.76 -3.36
N TRP A 270 -0.60 -2.38 -3.80
CA TRP A 270 0.64 -2.92 -3.28
C TRP A 270 1.69 -1.84 -3.22
N ARG A 271 2.46 -1.84 -2.14
CA ARG A 271 3.68 -1.04 -2.01
C ARG A 271 4.85 -1.99 -1.86
N ALA A 272 5.87 -1.83 -2.70
CA ALA A 272 7.06 -2.63 -2.60
C ALA A 272 7.84 -2.32 -1.31
N ASN A 273 8.31 -3.40 -0.68
CA ASN A 273 9.19 -3.35 0.48
C ASN A 273 10.65 -3.07 0.08
N PHE A 274 11.03 -3.41 -1.14
CA PHE A 274 12.37 -3.19 -1.70
C PHE A 274 12.28 -2.97 -3.23
N PRO A 275 13.25 -2.27 -3.83
CA PRO A 275 13.17 -1.87 -5.24
C PRO A 275 13.56 -3.01 -6.19
N ASP A 276 12.77 -4.08 -6.21
CA ASP A 276 12.90 -5.22 -7.13
C ASP A 276 11.51 -5.61 -7.69
N PRO A 277 11.35 -5.79 -9.02
CA PRO A 277 10.12 -6.26 -9.64
C PRO A 277 9.56 -7.56 -9.09
N ASP A 278 10.42 -8.45 -8.59
CA ASP A 278 10.00 -9.67 -7.93
C ASP A 278 9.05 -9.37 -6.76
N ASN A 279 9.28 -8.25 -6.05
CA ASN A 279 8.44 -7.83 -4.95
C ASN A 279 7.04 -7.34 -5.38
N PHE A 280 6.79 -7.15 -6.67
CA PHE A 280 5.44 -6.97 -7.22
C PHE A 280 4.91 -8.28 -7.81
N LEU A 281 5.71 -8.96 -8.62
CA LEU A 281 5.22 -10.10 -9.40
C LEU A 281 4.97 -11.34 -8.54
N TYR A 282 5.91 -11.67 -7.65
CA TYR A 282 5.82 -12.88 -6.84
C TYR A 282 4.68 -12.81 -5.82
N PRO A 283 4.57 -11.78 -4.95
CA PRO A 283 3.49 -11.72 -3.96
C PRO A 283 2.09 -11.56 -4.56
N LEU A 284 1.97 -10.97 -5.75
CA LEU A 284 0.66 -10.61 -6.33
C LEU A 284 0.14 -11.60 -7.36
N LEU A 285 1.03 -12.25 -8.12
CA LEU A 285 0.64 -13.03 -9.30
C LEU A 285 1.15 -14.47 -9.29
N ASP A 286 2.06 -14.83 -8.38
CA ASP A 286 2.54 -16.20 -8.32
C ASP A 286 1.41 -17.18 -7.97
N ARG A 287 1.53 -18.41 -8.47
CA ARG A 287 0.48 -19.43 -8.35
C ARG A 287 0.70 -20.38 -7.17
N GLU A 288 1.87 -20.33 -6.54
CA GLU A 288 2.32 -21.26 -5.50
C GLU A 288 2.18 -20.69 -4.08
#